data_AF-A0A5J4QI13-F1
#
_entry.id   AF-A0A5J4QI13-F1
#
_cell.length_a   1.000
_cell.length_b   1.000
_cell.length_c   1.000
_cell.angle_alpha   90.00
_cell.angle_beta   90.00
_cell.angle_gamma   90.00
#
_symmetry.space_group_name_H-M   'P 1'
#
loop_
_entity.id
_entity.type
_entity.pdbx_description
1 polymer ?
#
loop_
_entity_poly.entity_id
_entity_poly.type
_entity_poly.pdbx_seq_one_letter_code
_entity_poly.pdbx_strand_id
1 'polypeptide(L)'
;MKLQFKEQQFQIDAVKAVVDCFEGQSLKTNRFTLERSKEIIRKAKQAAIGAKEIFEKDIYEDIGYRNSPIQIPESLILENIRKIQNKNEIHESPCIERPAGIHSGYNLTIEMETGTGKTYTYIRTMYELHKKYGWSKYIVIVPSIAIREGVYKSFQVTQDHFQELYGHKVAPFIYNSSSPQDIEN
;
A
#
# COMPACT_ATOMS: atom_id res chain seq x y z
N MET A 1 5.89 0.63 29.24
CA MET A 1 6.18 -0.78 28.90
C MET A 1 6.43 -0.85 27.39
N LYS A 2 7.60 -1.32 26.93
CA LYS A 2 7.89 -1.50 25.50
C LYS A 2 7.43 -2.90 25.10
N LEU A 3 6.48 -2.99 24.18
CA LEU A 3 6.02 -4.29 23.66
C LEU A 3 7.12 -4.87 22.75
N GLN A 4 7.41 -6.15 22.93
CA GLN A 4 8.32 -6.89 22.07
C GLN A 4 7.48 -7.69 21.07
N PHE A 5 7.63 -7.39 19.78
CA PHE A 5 6.92 -8.11 18.73
C PHE A 5 7.82 -9.23 18.21
N LYS A 6 7.28 -10.44 18.16
CA LYS A 6 7.94 -11.60 17.55
C LYS A 6 7.39 -11.80 16.15
N GLU A 7 8.27 -11.84 15.17
CA GLU A 7 7.90 -12.18 13.80
C GLU A 7 7.59 -13.67 13.70
N GLN A 8 6.39 -14.01 13.23
CA GLN A 8 5.99 -15.40 13.02
C GLN A 8 6.06 -15.73 11.53
N GLN A 9 6.57 -16.93 11.20
CA GLN A 9 6.86 -17.30 9.82
C GLN A 9 5.62 -17.22 8.91
N PHE A 10 4.48 -17.72 9.37
CA PHE A 10 3.24 -17.66 8.59
C PHE A 10 2.77 -16.22 8.31
N GLN A 11 3.10 -15.25 9.17
CA GLN A 11 2.79 -13.83 8.91
C GLN A 11 3.69 -13.29 7.81
N ILE A 12 4.97 -13.66 7.84
CA ILE A 12 5.95 -13.30 6.80
C ILE A 12 5.53 -13.93 5.46
N ASP A 13 5.10 -15.19 5.47
CA ASP A 13 4.67 -15.91 4.27
C ASP A 13 3.42 -15.27 3.67
N ALA A 14 2.44 -14.90 4.49
CA ALA A 14 1.24 -14.17 4.04
C ALA A 14 1.59 -12.79 3.45
N VAL A 15 2.51 -12.05 4.07
CA VAL A 15 3.01 -10.79 3.51
C VAL A 15 3.67 -11.02 2.16
N LYS A 16 4.55 -12.02 2.07
CA LYS A 16 5.27 -12.36 0.84
C LYS A 16 4.30 -12.77 -0.27
N ALA A 17 3.25 -13.53 0.05
CA ALA A 17 2.22 -13.92 -0.91
C ALA A 17 1.57 -12.70 -1.58
N VAL A 18 1.29 -11.62 -0.84
CA VAL A 18 0.73 -10.40 -1.45
C VAL A 18 1.78 -9.67 -2.30
N VAL A 19 3.00 -9.53 -1.79
CA VAL A 19 4.08 -8.77 -2.45
C VAL A 19 4.49 -9.43 -3.78
N ASP A 20 4.54 -10.75 -3.82
CA ASP A 20 4.95 -11.54 -4.98
C ASP A 20 3.92 -11.49 -6.12
N CYS A 21 2.64 -11.19 -5.86
CA CYS A 21 1.63 -11.03 -6.91
C CYS A 21 2.02 -9.95 -7.93
N PHE A 22 2.83 -8.97 -7.51
CA PHE A 22 3.28 -7.85 -8.32
C PHE A 22 4.74 -7.97 -8.79
N GLU A 23 5.34 -9.16 -8.72
CA GLU A 23 6.70 -9.40 -9.20
C GLU A 23 6.88 -8.92 -10.65
N GLY A 24 7.98 -8.21 -10.92
CA GLY A 24 8.24 -7.51 -12.18
C GLY A 24 7.84 -6.04 -12.18
N GLN A 25 7.06 -5.56 -11.21
CA GLN A 25 6.77 -4.13 -11.04
C GLN A 25 8.05 -3.38 -10.64
N SER A 26 8.34 -2.27 -11.33
CA SER A 26 9.51 -1.44 -11.01
C SER A 26 9.30 -0.62 -9.74
N LEU A 27 10.35 -0.46 -8.95
CA LEU A 27 10.39 0.48 -7.83
C LEU A 27 10.37 1.92 -8.35
N LYS A 28 9.32 2.67 -7.98
CA LYS A 28 9.29 4.15 -8.13
C LYS A 28 9.19 4.77 -6.74
N THR A 29 10.29 5.33 -6.24
CA THR A 29 10.30 6.04 -4.96
C THR A 29 9.93 7.51 -5.14
N ASN A 30 8.87 7.94 -4.46
CA ASN A 30 8.47 9.35 -4.42
C ASN A 30 9.41 10.09 -3.45
N ARG A 31 10.22 11.03 -3.94
CA ARG A 31 11.11 11.85 -3.07
C ARG A 31 10.31 13.01 -2.50
N PHE A 32 9.61 12.75 -1.40
CA PHE A 32 8.91 13.79 -0.64
C PHE A 32 9.90 14.83 -0.12
N THR A 33 9.88 16.04 -0.68
CA THR A 33 10.46 17.24 -0.07
C THR A 33 9.43 18.35 -0.21
N LEU A 34 8.67 18.63 0.86
CA LEU A 34 7.55 19.58 0.88
C LEU A 34 7.90 20.96 0.30
N GLU A 35 9.11 21.45 0.55
CA GLU A 35 9.64 22.70 -0.03
C GLU A 35 9.87 22.58 -1.54
N ARG A 36 10.40 21.45 -1.99
CA ARG A 36 10.63 21.14 -3.40
C ARG A 36 9.31 20.95 -4.14
N SER A 37 8.29 20.36 -3.52
CA SER A 37 6.97 20.15 -4.12
C SER A 37 6.28 21.47 -4.49
N LYS A 38 6.31 22.49 -3.62
CA LYS A 38 5.72 23.81 -3.93
C LYS A 38 6.47 24.52 -5.06
N GLU A 39 7.80 24.46 -5.07
CA GLU A 39 8.60 25.03 -6.16
C GLU A 39 8.49 24.25 -7.48
N ILE A 40 8.45 22.92 -7.44
CA ILE A 40 8.29 22.04 -8.61
C ILE A 40 6.91 22.27 -9.22
N ILE A 41 5.84 22.28 -8.42
CA ILE A 41 4.48 22.58 -8.91
C ILE A 41 4.44 23.99 -9.51
N ARG A 42 5.08 24.99 -8.88
CA ARG A 42 5.12 26.37 -9.42
C ARG A 42 5.89 26.45 -10.74
N LYS A 43 7.07 25.84 -10.83
CA LYS A 43 7.92 25.83 -12.05
C LYS A 43 7.28 24.99 -13.17
N ALA A 44 6.62 23.89 -12.83
CA ALA A 44 5.89 23.06 -13.77
C ALA A 44 4.66 23.76 -14.36
N LYS A 45 3.86 24.44 -13.52
CA LYS A 45 2.74 25.26 -13.99
C LYS A 45 3.19 26.40 -14.91
N GLN A 46 4.41 26.92 -14.72
CA GLN A 46 5.02 27.93 -15.60
C GLN A 46 5.56 27.35 -16.91
N ALA A 47 6.02 26.09 -16.93
CA ALA A 47 6.51 25.42 -18.13
C ALA A 47 5.40 24.77 -18.99
N ALA A 48 4.21 24.52 -18.42
CA ALA A 48 3.08 23.84 -19.05
C ALA A 48 2.24 24.69 -20.04
N ILE A 49 2.88 25.62 -20.76
CA ILE A 49 2.23 26.35 -21.87
C ILE A 49 2.11 25.47 -23.14
N GLY A 50 2.80 24.31 -23.22
CA GLY A 50 2.83 23.49 -24.44
C GLY A 50 2.52 21.98 -24.33
N ALA A 51 2.50 21.36 -23.15
CA ALA A 51 2.25 19.91 -23.01
C ALA A 51 1.62 19.60 -21.64
N LYS A 52 0.28 19.64 -21.57
CA LYS A 52 -0.46 19.76 -20.30
C LYS A 52 -0.65 18.45 -19.53
N GLU A 53 -0.81 17.30 -20.19
CA GLU A 53 -1.28 16.08 -19.51
C GLU A 53 -0.18 15.10 -19.06
N ILE A 54 0.89 14.96 -19.87
CA ILE A 54 1.98 14.01 -19.56
C ILE A 54 2.81 14.53 -18.38
N PHE A 55 3.10 15.84 -18.38
CA PHE A 55 3.89 16.48 -17.32
C PHE A 55 3.16 16.46 -15.97
N GLU A 56 1.85 16.69 -15.93
CA GLU A 56 1.10 16.70 -14.67
C GLU A 56 1.12 15.34 -13.96
N LYS A 57 0.90 14.23 -14.67
CA LYS A 57 0.90 12.88 -14.07
C LYS A 57 2.24 12.50 -13.46
N ASP A 58 3.33 12.76 -14.17
CA ASP A 58 4.69 12.44 -13.70
C ASP A 58 5.06 13.31 -12.49
N ILE A 59 4.67 14.59 -12.49
CA ILE A 59 4.91 15.47 -11.34
C ILE A 59 4.12 15.02 -10.11
N TYR A 60 2.85 14.64 -10.24
CA TYR A 60 2.05 14.18 -9.10
C TYR A 60 2.59 12.86 -8.50
N GLU A 61 3.16 11.98 -9.33
CA GLU A 61 3.91 10.81 -8.86
C GLU A 61 5.20 11.24 -8.14
N ASP A 62 6.03 12.07 -8.77
CA ASP A 62 7.33 12.48 -8.24
C ASP A 62 7.23 13.23 -6.89
N ILE A 63 6.20 14.06 -6.71
CA ILE A 63 5.93 14.75 -5.43
C ILE A 63 5.23 13.85 -4.40
N GLY A 64 4.87 12.62 -4.78
CA GLY A 64 4.22 11.65 -3.92
C GLY A 64 2.75 11.92 -3.61
N TYR A 65 2.04 12.63 -4.49
CA TYR A 65 0.60 12.86 -4.33
C TYR A 65 -0.22 11.57 -4.47
N ARG A 66 0.26 10.63 -5.29
CA ARG A 66 -0.35 9.31 -5.50
C ARG A 66 0.70 8.20 -5.58
N ASN A 67 0.27 6.95 -5.40
CA ASN A 67 1.11 5.79 -5.70
C ASN A 67 1.34 5.69 -7.21
N SER A 68 2.50 5.15 -7.61
CA SER A 68 2.75 4.75 -8.99
C SER A 68 1.73 3.70 -9.43
N PRO A 69 1.19 3.78 -10.66
CA PRO A 69 0.29 2.75 -11.17
C PRO A 69 1.04 1.42 -11.34
N ILE A 70 0.30 0.32 -11.36
CA ILE A 70 0.82 -0.98 -11.77
C ILE A 70 1.10 -0.92 -13.27
N GLN A 71 2.34 -1.18 -13.67
CA GLN A 71 2.83 -1.05 -15.04
C GLN A 71 3.09 -2.39 -15.72
N ILE A 72 3.07 -3.49 -14.97
CA ILE A 72 3.21 -4.83 -15.52
C ILE A 72 1.93 -5.34 -16.18
N PRO A 73 2.04 -6.19 -17.23
CA PRO A 73 0.89 -6.76 -17.90
C PRO A 73 0.00 -7.57 -16.95
N GLU A 74 -1.32 -7.53 -17.16
CA GLU A 74 -2.26 -8.33 -16.37
C GLU A 74 -2.02 -9.83 -16.51
N SER A 75 -1.51 -10.30 -17.66
CA SER A 75 -1.10 -11.69 -17.85
C SER A 75 -0.01 -12.11 -16.88
N LEU A 76 0.97 -11.23 -16.62
CA LEU A 76 2.04 -11.47 -15.65
C LEU A 76 1.51 -11.47 -14.21
N ILE A 77 0.58 -10.56 -13.88
CA ILE A 77 -0.08 -10.56 -12.57
C ILE A 77 -0.80 -11.90 -12.33
N LEU A 78 -1.58 -12.36 -13.32
CA LEU A 78 -2.31 -13.64 -13.21
C LEU A 78 -1.35 -14.82 -13.08
N GLU A 79 -0.24 -14.83 -13.82
CA GLU A 79 0.82 -15.84 -13.68
C GLU A 79 1.42 -15.84 -12.28
N ASN A 80 1.75 -14.67 -11.73
CA ASN A 80 2.27 -14.53 -10.38
C ASN A 80 1.27 -15.05 -9.34
N ILE A 81 -0.01 -14.65 -9.44
CA ILE A 81 -1.09 -15.11 -8.55
C ILE A 81 -1.18 -16.65 -8.58
N ARG A 82 -1.23 -17.26 -9.77
CA ARG A 82 -1.31 -18.72 -9.91
C ARG A 82 -0.09 -19.44 -9.35
N LYS A 83 1.11 -18.89 -9.56
CA LYS A 83 2.34 -19.44 -8.97
C LYS A 83 2.29 -19.43 -7.45
N ILE A 84 1.73 -18.39 -6.85
CA ILE A 84 1.55 -18.27 -5.39
C ILE A 84 0.46 -19.23 -4.91
N GLN A 85 -0.65 -19.35 -5.64
CA GLN A 85 -1.72 -20.30 -5.33
C GLN A 85 -1.22 -21.74 -5.35
N ASN A 86 -0.52 -22.12 -6.42
CA ASN A 86 0.10 -23.44 -6.57
C ASN A 86 1.08 -23.75 -5.43
N LYS A 87 1.96 -22.80 -5.09
CA LYS A 87 2.91 -22.93 -3.97
C LYS A 87 2.24 -23.13 -2.61
N ASN A 88 1.07 -22.51 -2.40
CA ASN A 88 0.29 -22.64 -1.17
C ASN A 88 -0.78 -23.73 -1.25
N GLU A 89 -0.74 -24.59 -2.28
CA GLU A 89 -1.64 -25.72 -2.47
C GLU A 89 -3.14 -25.33 -2.52
N ILE A 90 -3.44 -24.14 -3.06
CA ILE A 90 -4.82 -23.65 -3.27
C ILE A 90 -5.19 -23.61 -4.75
N HIS A 91 -6.50 -23.62 -5.03
CA HIS A 91 -7.01 -23.64 -6.39
C HIS A 91 -6.58 -22.41 -7.19
N GLU A 92 -6.09 -22.63 -8.41
CA GLU A 92 -5.64 -21.56 -9.29
C GLU A 92 -6.82 -20.77 -9.87
N SER A 93 -6.76 -19.44 -9.82
CA SER A 93 -7.82 -18.60 -10.36
C SER A 93 -7.85 -18.67 -11.90
N PRO A 94 -9.01 -18.84 -12.54
CA PRO A 94 -9.12 -18.86 -13.99
C PRO A 94 -8.87 -17.48 -14.63
N CYS A 95 -9.11 -16.41 -13.88
CA CYS A 95 -8.88 -15.02 -14.28
C CYS A 95 -8.60 -14.15 -13.04
N ILE A 96 -8.21 -12.89 -13.26
CA ILE A 96 -8.05 -11.90 -12.18
C ILE A 96 -9.43 -11.54 -11.63
N GLU A 97 -9.61 -11.72 -10.33
CA GLU A 97 -10.78 -11.22 -9.61
C GLU A 97 -10.74 -9.70 -9.48
N ARG A 98 -11.91 -9.08 -9.64
CA ARG A 98 -12.08 -7.61 -9.56
C ARG A 98 -12.97 -7.25 -8.39
N PRO A 99 -12.75 -6.08 -7.75
CA PRO A 99 -13.67 -5.58 -6.74
C PRO A 99 -15.10 -5.43 -7.29
N ALA A 100 -16.10 -5.77 -6.48
CA ALA A 100 -17.51 -5.70 -6.90
C ALA A 100 -17.88 -4.27 -7.35
N GLY A 101 -18.51 -4.15 -8.53
CA GLY A 101 -18.92 -2.87 -9.09
C GLY A 101 -17.80 -2.03 -9.72
N ILE A 102 -16.57 -2.55 -9.81
CA ILE A 102 -15.43 -1.86 -10.42
C ILE A 102 -14.81 -2.75 -11.49
N HIS A 103 -14.67 -2.24 -12.71
CA HIS A 103 -14.07 -2.98 -13.84
C HIS A 103 -12.53 -2.94 -13.86
N SER A 104 -11.91 -2.34 -12.84
CA SER A 104 -10.47 -2.14 -12.70
C SER A 104 -9.99 -2.49 -11.30
N GLY A 105 -8.69 -2.72 -11.15
CA GLY A 105 -8.08 -3.11 -9.88
C GLY A 105 -7.95 -4.63 -9.72
N TYR A 106 -7.38 -5.05 -8.60
CA TYR A 106 -7.10 -6.46 -8.31
C TYR A 106 -7.72 -6.79 -6.95
N ASN A 107 -8.54 -7.83 -6.90
CA ASN A 107 -9.08 -8.34 -5.65
C ASN A 107 -8.26 -9.55 -5.21
N LEU A 108 -7.48 -9.39 -4.14
CA LEU A 108 -6.66 -10.44 -3.56
C LEU A 108 -7.19 -10.79 -2.17
N THR A 109 -7.43 -12.07 -1.93
CA THR A 109 -7.94 -12.58 -0.65
C THR A 109 -6.84 -13.30 0.10
N ILE A 110 -6.62 -12.90 1.36
CA ILE A 110 -5.74 -13.59 2.29
C ILE A 110 -6.59 -14.10 3.45
N GLU A 111 -6.66 -15.43 3.59
CA GLU A 111 -7.39 -16.07 4.68
C GLU A 111 -6.45 -16.34 5.86
N MET A 112 -6.87 -15.91 7.04
CA MET A 112 -6.12 -16.16 8.27
C MET A 112 -7.07 -16.37 9.43
N GLU A 113 -6.79 -17.37 10.26
CA GLU A 113 -7.57 -17.69 11.45
C GLU A 113 -7.59 -16.52 12.45
N THR A 114 -8.61 -16.43 13.29
CA THR A 114 -8.65 -15.46 14.39
C THR A 114 -7.48 -15.63 15.35
N GLY A 115 -6.99 -14.53 15.94
CA GLY A 115 -5.84 -14.57 16.85
C GLY A 115 -4.45 -14.70 16.20
N THR A 116 -4.34 -14.91 14.89
CA THR A 116 -3.04 -15.10 14.19
C THR A 116 -2.32 -13.79 13.82
N GLY A 117 -2.89 -12.62 14.13
CA GLY A 117 -2.24 -11.34 13.85
C GLY A 117 -2.45 -10.80 12.42
N LYS A 118 -3.66 -10.96 11.87
CA LYS A 118 -4.11 -10.31 10.62
C LYS A 118 -3.72 -8.83 10.54
N THR A 119 -3.95 -8.09 11.63
CA THR A 119 -3.63 -6.66 11.72
C THR A 119 -2.14 -6.38 11.54
N TYR A 120 -1.28 -7.11 12.26
CA TYR A 120 0.16 -6.99 12.09
C TYR A 120 0.60 -7.32 10.66
N THR A 121 -0.01 -8.36 10.09
CA THR A 121 0.30 -8.85 8.74
C THR A 121 0.03 -7.79 7.68
N TYR A 122 -1.16 -7.21 7.60
CA TYR A 122 -1.43 -6.20 6.57
C TYR A 122 -0.63 -4.90 6.79
N ILE A 123 -0.32 -4.51 8.04
CA ILE A 123 0.53 -3.34 8.31
C ILE A 123 1.93 -3.61 7.75
N ARG A 124 2.48 -4.79 8.02
CA ARG A 124 3.77 -5.20 7.46
C ARG A 124 3.73 -5.27 5.92
N THR A 125 2.63 -5.73 5.33
CA THR A 125 2.45 -5.74 3.88
C THR A 125 2.58 -4.33 3.29
N MET A 126 2.05 -3.30 3.94
CA MET A 126 2.23 -1.91 3.50
C MET A 126 3.72 -1.50 3.49
N TYR A 127 4.50 -1.90 4.50
CA TYR A 127 5.94 -1.63 4.54
C TYR A 127 6.71 -2.39 3.46
N GLU A 128 6.41 -3.66 3.20
CA GLU A 128 7.10 -4.45 2.17
C GLU A 128 6.73 -3.99 0.76
N LEU A 129 5.46 -3.63 0.51
CA LEU A 129 5.05 -3.01 -0.76
C LEU A 129 5.70 -1.64 -0.97
N HIS A 130 5.84 -0.83 0.09
CA HIS A 130 6.60 0.41 0.03
C HIS A 130 8.08 0.15 -0.29
N LYS A 131 8.72 -0.79 0.41
CA LYS A 131 10.13 -1.14 0.22
C LYS A 131 10.39 -1.65 -1.21
N LYS A 132 9.52 -2.49 -1.75
CA LYS A 132 9.74 -3.15 -3.05
C LYS A 132 9.27 -2.33 -4.24
N TYR A 133 8.15 -1.62 -4.13
CA TYR A 133 7.51 -0.93 -5.26
C TYR A 133 7.32 0.58 -5.06
N GLY A 134 7.54 1.09 -3.83
CA GLY A 134 7.45 2.52 -3.52
C GLY A 134 6.04 3.01 -3.18
N TRP A 135 5.06 2.11 -3.06
CA TRP A 135 3.69 2.45 -2.69
C TRP A 135 3.60 2.88 -1.22
N SER A 136 3.12 4.09 -0.98
CA SER A 136 3.14 4.72 0.35
C SER A 136 1.77 5.17 0.86
N LYS A 137 0.74 5.17 0.01
CA LYS A 137 -0.63 5.56 0.38
C LYS A 137 -1.56 4.35 0.38
N TYR A 138 -2.28 4.17 1.48
CA TYR A 138 -3.17 3.03 1.71
C TYR A 138 -4.46 3.49 2.38
N ILE A 139 -5.56 2.79 2.11
CA ILE A 139 -6.85 2.98 2.77
C ILE A 139 -7.23 1.66 3.42
N VAL A 140 -7.50 1.69 4.73
CA VAL A 140 -7.99 0.53 5.49
C VAL A 140 -9.46 0.74 5.80
N ILE A 141 -10.32 -0.10 5.23
CA ILE A 141 -11.76 -0.06 5.45
C ILE A 141 -12.12 -1.10 6.51
N VAL A 142 -12.91 -0.71 7.51
CA VAL A 142 -13.29 -1.56 8.65
C VAL A 142 -14.80 -1.51 8.88
N PRO A 143 -15.42 -2.60 9.38
CA PRO A 143 -16.88 -2.70 9.45
C PRO A 143 -17.50 -2.04 10.69
N SER A 144 -16.71 -1.63 11.68
CA SER A 144 -17.24 -1.00 12.90
C SER A 144 -16.26 -0.02 13.54
N ILE A 145 -16.80 0.89 14.36
CA ILE A 145 -16.01 1.88 15.12
C ILE A 145 -15.06 1.18 16.09
N ALA A 146 -15.50 0.13 16.78
CA ALA A 146 -14.64 -0.60 17.71
C ALA A 146 -13.42 -1.23 17.01
N ILE A 147 -13.61 -1.80 15.82
CA ILE A 147 -12.51 -2.34 15.02
C ILE A 147 -11.59 -1.21 14.55
N ARG A 148 -12.16 -0.07 14.13
CA ARG A 148 -11.39 1.13 13.74
C ARG A 148 -10.45 1.60 14.84
N GLU A 149 -10.95 1.76 16.06
CA GLU A 149 -10.14 2.19 17.21
C GLU A 149 -9.04 1.16 17.54
N GLY A 150 -9.38 -0.14 17.48
CA GLY A 150 -8.41 -1.21 17.69
C GLY A 150 -7.30 -1.23 16.63
N VAL A 151 -7.64 -1.00 15.36
CA VAL A 151 -6.69 -0.89 14.26
C VAL A 151 -5.81 0.35 14.42
N TYR A 152 -6.40 1.51 14.70
CA TYR A 152 -5.65 2.75 14.94
C TYR A 152 -4.65 2.58 16.08
N LYS A 153 -5.08 1.95 17.19
CA LYS A 153 -4.19 1.61 18.29
C LYS A 153 -3.08 0.65 17.88
N SER A 154 -3.37 -0.32 17.01
CA SER A 154 -2.39 -1.28 16.48
C SER A 154 -1.27 -0.58 15.70
N PHE A 155 -1.59 0.43 14.89
CA PHE A 155 -0.56 1.24 14.24
C PHE A 155 0.31 1.99 15.25
N GLN A 156 -0.29 2.57 16.30
CA GLN A 156 0.48 3.28 17.33
C GLN A 156 1.46 2.35 18.08
N VAL A 157 1.00 1.17 18.49
CA VAL A 157 1.83 0.26 19.32
C VAL A 157 2.91 -0.46 18.52
N THR A 158 2.69 -0.69 17.22
CA THR A 158 3.67 -1.33 16.32
C THR A 158 4.65 -0.34 15.69
N GLN A 159 4.47 0.96 15.92
CA GLN A 159 5.20 2.01 15.21
C GLN A 159 6.71 1.94 15.43
N ASP A 160 7.17 1.76 16.67
CA ASP A 160 8.60 1.69 16.97
C ASP A 160 9.24 0.39 16.45
N HIS A 161 8.50 -0.73 16.53
CA HIS A 161 8.92 -2.01 15.95
C HIS A 161 9.17 -1.89 14.44
N PHE A 162 8.22 -1.33 13.71
CA PHE A 162 8.40 -1.15 12.27
C PHE A 162 9.39 -0.04 11.91
N GLN A 163 9.57 0.98 12.76
CA GLN A 163 10.63 1.95 12.58
C GLN A 163 12.01 1.28 12.69
N GLU A 164 12.22 0.41 13.68
CA GLU A 164 13.46 -0.34 13.83
C GLU A 164 13.71 -1.26 12.61
N LEU A 165 12.66 -1.88 12.07
CA LEU A 165 12.77 -2.81 10.93
C LEU A 165 12.92 -2.12 9.56
N TYR A 166 12.27 -0.98 9.33
CA TYR A 166 12.20 -0.32 8.01
C TYR A 166 12.74 1.11 7.96
N GLY A 167 13.16 1.68 9.09
CA GLY A 167 13.77 3.02 9.18
C GLY A 167 12.79 4.20 9.04
N HIS A 168 11.49 3.95 8.96
CA HIS A 168 10.45 4.99 8.85
C HIS A 168 9.15 4.56 9.52
N LYS A 169 8.24 5.51 9.73
CA LYS A 169 6.94 5.32 10.39
C LYS A 169 5.81 5.58 9.41
N VAL A 170 4.77 4.75 9.44
CA VAL A 170 3.47 5.09 8.87
C VAL A 170 2.82 6.17 9.74
N ALA A 171 2.20 7.16 9.08
CA ALA A 171 1.37 8.19 9.70
C ALA A 171 -0.11 7.84 9.48
N PRO A 172 -0.74 7.05 10.37
CA PRO A 172 -2.15 6.72 10.26
C PRO A 172 -3.02 7.92 10.68
N PHE A 173 -4.16 8.10 10.02
CA PHE A 173 -5.22 8.99 10.48
C PHE A 173 -6.59 8.33 10.28
N ILE A 174 -7.58 8.79 11.05
CA ILE A 174 -8.96 8.32 10.93
C ILE A 174 -9.71 9.29 10.05
N TYR A 175 -10.26 8.80 8.94
CA TYR A 175 -11.12 9.61 8.09
C TYR A 175 -12.43 9.98 8.83
N ASN A 176 -12.78 11.26 8.78
CA ASN A 176 -14.03 11.80 9.30
C ASN A 176 -14.73 12.61 8.19
N SER A 177 -15.91 12.16 7.76
CA SER A 177 -16.67 12.85 6.70
C SER A 177 -17.13 14.25 7.10
N SER A 178 -17.26 14.53 8.40
CA SER A 178 -17.58 15.87 8.92
C SER A 178 -16.37 16.82 8.92
N SER A 179 -15.16 16.32 8.69
CA SER A 179 -13.92 17.11 8.65
C SER A 179 -12.99 16.65 7.52
N PRO A 180 -13.34 16.87 6.24
CA PRO A 180 -12.55 16.37 5.11
C PRO A 180 -11.14 16.98 4.99
N GLN A 181 -10.92 18.14 5.62
CA GLN A 181 -9.64 18.86 5.61
C GLN A 181 -8.49 18.04 6.23
N ASP A 182 -8.81 17.04 7.05
CA ASP A 182 -7.82 16.17 7.70
C ASP A 182 -7.07 15.26 6.71
N ILE A 183 -7.54 15.14 5.45
CA ILE A 183 -6.84 14.42 4.38
C ILE A 183 -5.65 15.23 3.81
N GLU A 184 -5.67 16.56 3.96
CA GLU A 184 -4.70 17.46 3.30
C GLU A 184 -3.45 17.78 4.15
N ASN A 185 -3.39 17.31 5.40
CA ASN A 185 -2.31 17.58 6.35
C ASN A 185 -1.17 16.54 6.33
#